data_AF-A0A3R9K2H2-F1
#
_entry.id   AF-A0A3R9K2H2-F1
#
_cell.length_a   1.000
_cell.length_b   1.000
_cell.length_c   1.000
_cell.angle_alpha   90.00
_cell.angle_beta   90.00
_cell.angle_gamma   90.00
#
_symmetry.space_group_name_H-M   'P 1'
#
loop_
_entity.id
_entity.type
_entity.pdbx_description
1 polymer ?
#
loop_
_entity_poly.entity_id
_entity_poly.type
_entity_poly.pdbx_seq_one_letter_code
_entity_poly.pdbx_strand_id
1 'polypeptide(L)'
;MMKKLLSFLLAVFLAFTLIGIVSADMSSQTLIYDEAGLLSSNEKSKLEEEAQAIYKEHQFKSYLLIADSYDDVTQYTTDFFKRGKEDAILLIIGKSKDYRTICYKGKAKELLGDFWDTFIKGVYHSNSSWYDSAHRSLTAIAVKFGPLKRLVDEADLLSDVEEKDLLSKLDEISERQKCDLVIVTVKDLGGKTPEAFADDYFDYNGYGQGEDYSGLLLLLSMKERDWHITTTGYAIRAFTDAGLEYMSDRFVPKLSNGEYEQAFSSFAELSDKFLTQAKTDKPYDKGNLPKEPLSWIWVPLSLGVGLVTAFVVVSSMAGQLKSVEPDVAATNYIVENSLTVTQAEEKFLYKTIDKVARPKESKSSSGGSSTHTSSSGRTHGGAGGKF
;
A
#
# COMPACT_ATOMS: atom_id res chain seq x y z
N MET A 1 66.89 26.58 13.36
CA MET A 1 65.46 26.35 13.03
C MET A 1 65.11 24.92 12.60
N MET A 2 66.06 23.96 12.52
CA MET A 2 65.78 22.59 12.05
C MET A 2 65.50 21.55 13.16
N LYS A 3 65.78 21.88 14.44
CA LYS A 3 65.52 20.94 15.56
C LYS A 3 64.06 20.90 16.02
N LYS A 4 63.27 21.94 15.74
CA LYS A 4 61.82 21.96 16.05
C LYS A 4 60.97 21.32 14.95
N LEU A 5 61.45 21.31 13.69
CA LEU A 5 60.78 20.62 12.58
C LEU A 5 60.95 19.09 12.68
N LEU A 6 62.13 18.62 13.11
CA LEU A 6 62.41 17.18 13.26
C LEU A 6 61.65 16.54 14.42
N SER A 7 61.34 17.30 15.48
CA SER A 7 60.53 16.80 16.61
C SER A 7 59.03 16.76 16.31
N PHE A 8 58.54 17.60 15.38
CA PHE A 8 57.13 17.61 14.96
C PHE A 8 56.84 16.51 13.93
N LEU A 9 57.80 16.22 13.04
CA LEU A 9 57.71 15.10 12.09
C LEU A 9 57.86 13.73 12.75
N LEU A 10 58.61 13.62 13.86
CA LEU A 10 58.74 12.36 14.60
C LEU A 10 57.50 12.04 15.46
N ALA A 11 56.76 13.05 15.93
CA ALA A 11 55.51 12.84 16.68
C ALA A 11 54.33 12.43 15.79
N VAL A 12 54.33 12.87 14.52
CA VAL A 12 53.32 12.46 13.52
C VAL A 12 53.63 11.08 12.95
N PHE A 13 54.89 10.63 12.97
CA PHE A 13 55.29 9.31 12.47
C PHE A 13 55.14 8.18 13.52
N LEU A 14 55.14 8.49 14.82
CA LEU A 14 55.09 7.48 15.88
C LEU A 14 53.66 7.02 16.28
N ALA A 15 52.62 7.67 15.76
CA ALA A 15 51.23 7.24 15.94
C ALA A 15 50.71 6.32 14.81
N PHE A 16 51.54 6.01 13.81
CA PHE A 16 51.12 5.35 12.56
C PHE A 16 51.79 3.99 12.27
N THR A 17 52.55 3.40 13.19
CA THR A 17 53.13 2.07 12.99
C THR A 17 52.72 1.10 14.09
N LEU A 18 51.61 0.39 13.86
CA LEU A 18 51.38 -0.99 14.33
C LEU A 18 50.19 -1.56 13.53
N ILE A 19 50.45 -1.86 12.26
CA ILE A 19 49.63 -2.82 11.49
C ILE A 19 50.24 -4.19 11.73
N GLY A 20 49.45 -5.12 12.27
CA GLY A 20 49.77 -6.54 12.23
C GLY A 20 49.03 -7.37 13.27
N ILE A 21 47.79 -7.74 12.97
CA ILE A 21 47.30 -9.12 12.81
C ILE A 21 45.76 -9.07 12.78
N VAL A 22 45.22 -9.83 11.85
CA VAL A 22 43.79 -10.06 11.56
C VAL A 22 42.94 -10.19 12.82
N SER A 23 42.01 -9.26 13.00
CA SER A 23 40.68 -9.45 13.59
C SER A 23 39.81 -8.26 13.20
N ALA A 24 38.62 -8.54 12.69
CA ALA A 24 37.60 -7.53 12.41
C ALA A 24 37.16 -6.92 13.74
N ASP A 25 37.64 -5.73 14.07
CA ASP A 25 37.26 -5.00 15.28
C ASP A 25 36.36 -3.82 14.89
N MET A 26 35.05 -4.00 15.08
CA MET A 26 34.00 -2.99 14.89
C MET A 26 34.02 -1.95 16.02
N SER A 27 35.06 -1.10 16.12
CA SER A 27 35.12 -0.11 17.22
C SER A 27 35.99 1.16 17.03
N SER A 28 36.42 1.57 15.82
CA SER A 28 37.36 2.71 15.76
C SER A 28 37.29 3.67 14.56
N GLN A 29 36.16 3.77 13.85
CA GLN A 29 36.01 4.84 12.86
C GLN A 29 35.07 5.92 13.40
N THR A 30 35.63 7.08 13.73
CA THR A 30 34.88 8.27 14.15
C THR A 30 33.94 8.73 13.04
N LEU A 31 32.65 8.85 13.35
CA LEU A 31 31.60 9.29 12.43
C LEU A 31 31.19 10.75 12.69
N ILE A 32 31.44 11.26 13.90
CA ILE A 32 31.11 12.63 14.31
C ILE A 32 32.37 13.51 14.36
N TYR A 33 32.44 14.50 13.47
CA TYR A 33 33.50 15.51 13.38
C TYR A 33 32.97 16.88 13.79
N ASP A 34 33.43 17.40 14.93
CA ASP A 34 33.08 18.73 15.43
C ASP A 34 34.34 19.60 15.47
N GLU A 35 34.65 20.21 14.33
CA GLU A 35 35.80 21.11 14.16
C GLU A 35 35.54 22.47 14.82
N ALA A 36 34.27 22.87 14.90
CA ALA A 36 33.84 24.12 15.54
C ALA A 36 33.88 24.09 17.08
N GLY A 37 34.04 22.91 17.68
CA GLY A 37 34.12 22.72 19.14
C GLY A 37 32.80 23.01 19.87
N LEU A 38 31.66 22.79 19.20
CA LEU A 38 30.33 23.18 19.68
C LEU A 38 29.61 22.08 20.45
N LEU A 39 30.13 20.85 20.44
CA LEU A 39 29.57 19.72 21.18
C LEU A 39 30.45 19.38 22.39
N SER A 40 29.82 19.08 23.53
CA SER A 40 30.50 18.49 24.68
C SER A 40 30.92 17.05 24.38
N SER A 41 31.89 16.52 25.14
CA SER A 41 32.35 15.12 24.98
C SER A 41 31.23 14.09 25.15
N ASN A 42 30.25 14.38 26.02
CA ASN A 42 29.09 13.51 26.24
C ASN A 42 28.12 13.53 25.04
N GLU A 43 27.87 14.70 24.46
CA GLU A 43 27.05 14.87 23.26
C GLU A 43 27.67 14.19 22.03
N LYS A 44 28.99 14.33 21.85
CA LYS A 44 29.73 13.61 20.79
C LYS A 44 29.57 12.10 20.93
N SER A 45 29.73 11.57 22.15
CA SER A 45 29.61 10.13 22.40
C SER A 45 28.22 9.58 22.06
N LYS A 46 27.15 10.33 22.36
CA LYS A 46 25.78 9.92 22.05
C LYS A 46 25.50 9.93 20.54
N LEU A 47 25.91 10.99 19.85
CA LEU A 47 25.76 11.08 18.40
C LEU A 47 26.58 10.01 17.66
N GLU A 48 27.75 9.66 18.21
CA GLU A 48 28.59 8.59 17.67
C GLU A 48 27.90 7.22 17.83
N GLU A 49 27.27 6.95 18.97
CA GLU A 49 26.47 5.74 19.20
C GLU A 49 25.28 5.65 18.21
N GLU A 50 24.57 6.76 18.00
CA GLU A 50 23.46 6.84 17.03
C GLU A 50 23.93 6.60 15.59
N ALA A 51 25.04 7.23 15.18
CA ALA A 51 25.61 7.05 13.85
C ALA A 51 26.11 5.61 13.63
N GLN A 52 26.66 4.97 14.67
CA GLN A 52 27.07 3.57 14.64
C GLN A 52 25.89 2.60 14.61
N ALA A 53 24.78 2.92 15.28
CA ALA A 53 23.53 2.15 15.20
C ALA A 53 22.99 2.14 13.76
N ILE A 54 22.96 3.31 13.10
CA ILE A 54 22.59 3.45 11.69
C ILE A 54 23.48 2.59 10.78
N TYR A 55 24.79 2.57 11.03
CA TYR A 55 25.70 1.74 10.26
C TYR A 55 25.46 0.24 10.47
N LYS A 56 25.26 -0.20 11.71
CA LYS A 56 24.97 -1.61 12.04
C LYS A 56 23.68 -2.10 11.39
N GLU A 57 22.66 -1.25 11.38
CA GLU A 57 21.33 -1.61 10.90
C GLU A 57 21.21 -1.51 9.38
N HIS A 58 21.84 -0.51 8.76
CA HIS A 58 21.58 -0.15 7.36
C HIS A 58 22.78 -0.30 6.42
N GLN A 59 23.94 -0.72 6.94
CA GLN A 59 25.16 -0.97 6.17
C GLN A 59 25.70 0.24 5.37
N PHE A 60 25.29 1.47 5.71
CA PHE A 60 25.90 2.71 5.21
C PHE A 60 26.34 3.60 6.37
N LYS A 61 27.37 4.42 6.14
CA LYS A 61 27.94 5.26 7.20
C LYS A 61 27.31 6.66 7.18
N SER A 62 26.83 7.11 8.34
CA SER A 62 26.30 8.46 8.53
C SER A 62 27.32 9.33 9.23
N TYR A 63 27.95 10.22 8.48
CA TYR A 63 28.94 11.17 8.97
C TYR A 63 28.28 12.52 9.27
N LEU A 64 28.68 13.11 10.39
CA LEU A 64 28.32 14.47 10.76
C LEU A 64 29.57 15.34 10.82
N LEU A 65 29.56 16.46 10.11
CA LEU A 65 30.58 17.50 10.17
C LEU A 65 29.97 18.81 10.65
N ILE A 66 30.51 19.36 11.73
CA ILE A 66 30.21 20.71 12.20
C ILE A 66 31.45 21.57 11.94
N ALA A 67 31.32 22.51 10.99
CA ALA A 67 32.43 23.31 10.48
C ALA A 67 32.23 24.81 10.74
N ASP A 68 33.35 25.52 10.87
CA ASP A 68 33.38 26.96 11.15
C ASP A 68 33.10 27.81 9.89
N SER A 69 33.57 27.40 8.69
CA SER A 69 33.41 28.17 7.44
C SER A 69 33.01 27.32 6.21
N TYR A 70 32.38 27.95 5.21
CA TYR A 70 31.93 27.29 3.97
C TYR A 70 33.09 26.80 3.08
N ASP A 71 34.26 27.45 3.18
CA ASP A 71 35.45 27.03 2.43
C ASP A 71 36.02 25.70 2.98
N ASP A 72 35.93 25.49 4.29
CA ASP A 72 36.32 24.23 4.95
C ASP A 72 35.43 23.06 4.49
N VAL A 73 34.14 23.35 4.26
CA VAL A 73 33.14 22.37 3.77
C VAL A 73 33.48 21.83 2.39
N THR A 74 33.89 22.71 1.46
CA THR A 74 34.16 22.33 0.05
C THR A 74 35.44 21.50 -0.07
N GLN A 75 36.44 21.81 0.75
CA GLN A 75 37.68 21.04 0.81
C GLN A 75 37.46 19.67 1.48
N TYR A 76 36.73 19.62 2.58
CA TYR A 76 36.42 18.37 3.29
C TYR A 76 35.57 17.43 2.44
N THR A 77 34.52 17.92 1.78
CA THR A 77 33.68 17.13 0.86
C THR A 77 34.52 16.55 -0.28
N THR A 78 35.39 17.36 -0.89
CA THR A 78 36.28 16.90 -1.97
C THR A 78 37.23 15.79 -1.51
N ASP A 79 37.82 15.89 -0.31
CA ASP A 79 38.75 14.90 0.22
C ASP A 79 38.04 13.64 0.74
N PHE A 80 36.87 13.81 1.38
CA PHE A 80 35.99 12.74 1.85
C PHE A 80 35.50 11.87 0.69
N PHE A 81 35.02 12.48 -0.39
CA PHE A 81 34.54 11.75 -1.57
C PHE A 81 35.64 11.17 -2.46
N LYS A 82 36.86 11.73 -2.43
CA LYS A 82 38.03 11.19 -3.16
C LYS A 82 38.67 9.97 -2.48
N ARG A 83 38.55 9.81 -1.16
CA ARG A 83 39.24 8.75 -0.40
C ARG A 83 38.40 7.49 -0.13
N GLY A 84 37.06 7.54 -0.21
CA GLY A 84 36.17 6.41 0.12
C GLY A 84 35.35 5.88 -1.05
N LYS A 85 35.27 4.54 -1.20
CA LYS A 85 34.32 3.80 -2.06
C LYS A 85 33.07 3.35 -1.30
N GLU A 86 32.65 4.07 -0.27
CA GLU A 86 31.61 3.61 0.67
C GLU A 86 30.29 4.37 0.45
N ASP A 87 29.16 3.68 0.68
CA ASP A 87 27.83 4.27 0.76
C ASP A 87 27.77 5.15 2.02
N ALA A 88 27.61 6.46 1.85
CA ALA A 88 27.72 7.40 2.96
C ALA A 88 26.85 8.65 2.79
N ILE A 89 26.38 9.17 3.93
CA ILE A 89 25.72 10.47 4.06
C ILE A 89 26.65 11.35 4.88
N LEU A 90 26.97 12.54 4.38
CA LEU A 90 27.71 13.57 5.09
C LEU A 90 26.79 14.76 5.33
N LEU A 91 26.41 14.97 6.59
CA LEU A 91 25.66 16.15 7.02
C LEU A 91 26.63 17.24 7.45
N ILE A 92 26.49 18.42 6.86
CA ILE A 92 27.39 19.55 7.11
C ILE A 92 26.62 20.73 7.67
N ILE A 93 27.04 21.17 8.86
CA ILE A 93 26.40 22.24 9.59
C ILE A 93 27.39 23.38 9.81
N GLY A 94 27.10 24.54 9.22
CA GLY A 94 27.91 25.75 9.36
C GLY A 94 27.61 26.57 10.61
N LYS A 95 28.65 27.07 11.27
CA LYS A 95 28.56 27.89 12.49
C LYS A 95 27.73 29.17 12.37
N SER A 96 27.64 29.77 11.18
CA SER A 96 26.81 30.97 10.97
C SER A 96 25.30 30.68 10.95
N LYS A 97 24.88 29.40 11.10
CA LYS A 97 23.50 28.91 10.97
C LYS A 97 22.84 29.11 9.60
N ASP A 98 23.51 29.78 8.66
CA ASP A 98 22.98 30.18 7.36
C ASP A 98 23.37 29.26 6.19
N TYR A 99 24.26 28.28 6.40
CA TYR A 99 24.54 27.26 5.40
C TYR A 99 24.52 25.86 6.01
N ARG A 100 23.73 25.00 5.38
CA ARG A 100 23.65 23.55 5.64
C ARG A 100 23.72 22.85 4.30
N THR A 101 24.53 21.82 4.22
CA THR A 101 24.68 21.02 2.99
C THR A 101 24.75 19.56 3.39
N ILE A 102 24.02 18.74 2.66
CA ILE A 102 24.12 17.29 2.78
C ILE A 102 24.76 16.81 1.49
N CYS A 103 25.78 16.00 1.63
CA CYS A 103 26.38 15.32 0.49
C CYS A 103 26.19 13.83 0.66
N TYR A 104 25.76 13.17 -0.41
CA TYR A 104 25.46 11.74 -0.43
C TYR A 104 26.19 11.06 -1.60
N LYS A 105 26.61 9.81 -1.41
CA LYS A 105 27.28 9.00 -2.44
C LYS A 105 26.80 7.55 -2.37
N GLY A 106 26.77 6.90 -3.54
CA GLY A 106 26.33 5.50 -3.68
C GLY A 106 24.82 5.35 -3.47
N LYS A 107 24.38 4.31 -2.74
CA LYS A 107 22.97 4.02 -2.47
C LYS A 107 22.21 5.19 -1.82
N ALA A 108 22.90 5.99 -1.02
CA ALA A 108 22.31 7.18 -0.41
C ALA A 108 21.79 8.18 -1.46
N LYS A 109 22.46 8.33 -2.60
CA LYS A 109 22.01 9.25 -3.66
C LYS A 109 20.70 8.82 -4.32
N GLU A 110 20.55 7.52 -4.56
CA GLU A 110 19.38 6.93 -5.22
C GLU A 110 18.15 6.93 -4.29
N LEU A 111 18.36 6.82 -2.97
CA LEU A 111 17.31 6.73 -1.95
C LEU A 111 16.82 8.09 -1.42
N LEU A 112 17.62 9.15 -1.53
CA LEU A 112 17.31 10.46 -0.95
C LEU A 112 16.50 11.35 -1.93
N GLY A 113 16.87 11.45 -3.21
CA GLY A 113 16.11 12.22 -4.21
C GLY A 113 15.69 13.65 -3.79
N ASP A 114 14.55 14.14 -4.32
CA ASP A 114 14.01 15.49 -4.09
C ASP A 114 13.34 15.67 -2.71
N PHE A 115 13.10 14.58 -1.98
CA PHE A 115 12.41 14.58 -0.68
C PHE A 115 13.16 15.38 0.39
N TRP A 116 14.49 15.36 0.38
CA TRP A 116 15.30 15.94 1.45
C TRP A 116 15.35 17.46 1.45
N ASP A 117 15.19 18.09 0.29
CA ASP A 117 15.11 19.56 0.19
C ASP A 117 13.86 20.12 0.86
N THR A 118 12.82 19.30 1.00
CA THR A 118 11.57 19.64 1.69
C THR A 118 11.63 19.24 3.16
N PHE A 119 12.17 18.06 3.46
CA PHE A 119 12.24 17.51 4.81
C PHE A 119 13.22 18.28 5.73
N ILE A 120 14.40 18.66 5.24
CA ILE A 120 15.38 19.45 6.01
C ILE A 120 14.85 20.85 6.36
N LYS A 121 13.96 21.41 5.53
CA LYS A 121 13.27 22.67 5.85
C LYS A 121 12.29 22.52 7.03
N GLY A 122 11.75 21.32 7.26
CA GLY A 122 10.77 21.03 8.32
C GLY A 122 11.37 20.58 9.67
N VAL A 123 12.50 19.87 9.66
CA VAL A 123 13.10 19.30 10.89
C VAL A 123 13.79 20.36 11.78
N TYR A 124 14.17 21.50 11.21
CA TYR A 124 14.97 22.50 11.89
C TYR A 124 14.17 23.75 12.30
N HIS A 125 14.08 24.00 13.61
CA HIS A 125 13.63 25.27 14.17
C HIS A 125 14.84 26.13 14.55
N SER A 126 14.79 27.43 14.24
CA SER A 126 15.87 28.42 14.45
C SER A 126 16.41 28.52 15.89
N ASN A 127 15.70 27.91 16.86
CA ASN A 127 15.97 27.99 18.29
C ASN A 127 16.47 26.67 18.94
N SER A 128 16.87 25.67 18.15
CA SER A 128 17.38 24.37 18.67
C SER A 128 18.90 24.38 18.93
N SER A 129 19.37 23.56 19.89
CA SER A 129 20.81 23.40 20.15
C SER A 129 21.50 22.63 19.02
N TRP A 130 22.84 22.72 18.93
CA TRP A 130 23.60 21.98 17.90
C TRP A 130 23.46 20.46 18.07
N TYR A 131 23.42 19.97 19.32
CA TYR A 131 23.15 18.57 19.61
C TYR A 131 21.75 18.15 19.16
N ASP A 132 20.70 18.90 19.52
CA ASP A 132 19.32 18.57 19.12
C ASP A 132 19.17 18.52 17.59
N SER A 133 19.88 19.42 16.90
CA SER A 133 19.89 19.49 15.44
C SER A 133 20.54 18.27 14.82
N ALA A 134 21.71 17.88 15.35
CA ALA A 134 22.44 16.70 14.93
C ALA A 134 21.65 15.41 15.20
N HIS A 135 21.15 15.26 16.43
CA HIS A 135 20.35 14.12 16.87
C HIS A 135 19.09 13.94 16.01
N ARG A 136 18.32 15.01 15.78
CA ARG A 136 17.12 14.96 14.92
C ARG A 136 17.45 14.56 13.48
N SER A 137 18.58 15.03 12.96
CA SER A 137 18.99 14.71 11.59
C SER A 137 19.42 13.25 11.47
N LEU A 138 20.20 12.74 12.44
CA LEU A 138 20.55 11.32 12.51
C LEU A 138 19.32 10.44 12.73
N THR A 139 18.39 10.87 13.58
CA THR A 139 17.11 10.18 13.82
C THR A 139 16.27 10.13 12.56
N ALA A 140 16.19 11.23 11.80
CA ALA A 140 15.46 11.24 10.54
C ALA A 140 16.09 10.32 9.48
N ILE A 141 17.42 10.26 9.43
CA ILE A 141 18.15 9.30 8.60
C ILE A 141 17.81 7.88 9.09
N ALA A 142 17.94 7.58 10.37
CA ALA A 142 17.58 6.27 10.94
C ALA A 142 16.12 5.88 10.67
N VAL A 143 15.18 6.83 10.69
CA VAL A 143 13.77 6.57 10.39
C VAL A 143 13.53 6.32 8.89
N LYS A 144 14.19 7.09 8.00
CA LYS A 144 14.04 6.92 6.55
C LYS A 144 14.71 5.65 6.04
N PHE A 145 15.83 5.28 6.65
CA PHE A 145 16.63 4.12 6.26
C PHE A 145 16.42 2.90 7.15
N GLY A 146 15.65 3.05 8.23
CA GLY A 146 15.01 2.01 9.02
C GLY A 146 14.44 0.89 8.15
N PRO A 147 14.21 -0.33 8.69
CA PRO A 147 13.34 -1.28 8.00
C PRO A 147 12.07 -0.54 7.61
N LEU A 148 11.80 -0.47 6.30
CA LEU A 148 10.69 0.31 5.76
C LEU A 148 9.43 -0.12 6.49
N LYS A 149 8.86 0.79 7.27
CA LYS A 149 7.64 0.48 8.01
C LYS A 149 6.58 0.14 6.99
N ARG A 150 6.06 -1.08 7.09
CA ARG A 150 4.98 -1.57 6.24
C ARG A 150 3.62 -1.01 6.67
N LEU A 151 3.56 -0.38 7.83
CA LEU A 151 2.44 0.42 8.29
C LEU A 151 2.88 1.86 8.55
N VAL A 152 2.21 2.81 7.90
CA VAL A 152 2.39 4.24 8.12
C VAL A 152 1.02 4.86 8.39
N ASP A 153 0.75 5.25 9.63
CA ASP A 153 -0.53 5.85 10.02
C ASP A 153 -0.41 7.37 10.27
N GLU A 154 -0.27 8.18 9.22
CA GLU A 154 -0.19 9.66 9.39
C GLU A 154 -1.55 10.28 9.75
N ALA A 155 -2.63 9.56 9.46
CA ALA A 155 -3.99 9.99 9.78
C ALA A 155 -4.40 9.71 11.22
N ASP A 156 -3.59 8.98 12.01
CA ASP A 156 -3.83 8.68 13.43
C ASP A 156 -5.17 7.95 13.64
N LEU A 157 -5.36 6.86 12.88
CA LEU A 157 -6.59 6.06 12.83
C LEU A 157 -6.56 4.83 13.73
N LEU A 158 -5.36 4.37 14.11
CA LEU A 158 -5.11 3.17 14.88
C LEU A 158 -4.54 3.53 16.26
N SER A 159 -4.81 2.69 17.25
CA SER A 159 -4.12 2.75 18.53
C SER A 159 -2.74 2.09 18.45
N ASP A 160 -1.82 2.45 19.36
CA ASP A 160 -0.47 1.88 19.46
C ASP A 160 -0.45 0.34 19.47
N VAL A 161 -1.46 -0.29 20.07
CA VAL A 161 -1.59 -1.75 20.12
C VAL A 161 -1.98 -2.31 18.76
N GLU A 162 -2.97 -1.70 18.11
CA GLU A 162 -3.43 -2.11 16.78
C GLU A 162 -2.34 -1.90 15.72
N GLU A 163 -1.61 -0.77 15.79
CA GLU A 163 -0.48 -0.52 14.92
C GLU A 163 0.59 -1.61 15.03
N LYS A 164 0.96 -1.96 16.27
CA LYS A 164 2.00 -2.96 16.52
C LYS A 164 1.59 -4.34 16.02
N ASP A 165 0.37 -4.76 16.30
CA ASP A 165 -0.15 -6.07 15.90
C ASP A 165 -0.28 -6.16 14.38
N LEU A 166 -0.80 -5.11 13.75
CA LEU A 166 -0.94 -5.02 12.30
C LEU A 166 0.43 -4.96 11.61
N LEU A 167 1.36 -4.14 12.09
CA LEU A 167 2.72 -4.07 11.55
C LEU A 167 3.40 -5.44 11.60
N SER A 168 3.32 -6.14 12.74
CA SER A 168 3.88 -7.48 12.89
C SER A 168 3.30 -8.47 11.88
N LYS A 169 1.99 -8.38 11.61
CA LYS A 169 1.29 -9.21 10.61
C LYS A 169 1.73 -8.89 9.19
N LEU A 170 1.87 -7.61 8.84
CA LEU A 170 2.34 -7.17 7.53
C LEU A 170 3.78 -7.61 7.27
N ASP A 171 4.64 -7.50 8.29
CA ASP A 171 6.04 -7.92 8.20
C ASP A 171 6.16 -9.43 7.96
N GLU A 172 5.44 -10.22 8.75
CA GLU A 172 5.44 -11.68 8.65
C GLU A 172 4.99 -12.15 7.26
N ILE A 173 3.86 -11.61 6.76
CA ILE A 173 3.33 -11.95 5.43
C ILE A 173 4.35 -11.54 4.35
N SER A 174 4.92 -10.34 4.46
CA SER A 174 5.84 -9.83 3.44
C SER A 174 7.12 -10.65 3.33
N GLU A 175 7.70 -11.03 4.46
CA GLU A 175 8.91 -11.83 4.53
C GLU A 175 8.70 -13.26 4.02
N ARG A 176 7.58 -13.88 4.43
CA ARG A 176 7.18 -15.23 4.01
C ARG A 176 6.84 -15.28 2.53
N GLN A 177 6.07 -14.31 2.05
CA GLN A 177 5.61 -14.27 0.67
C GLN A 177 6.61 -13.66 -0.30
N LYS A 178 7.71 -13.04 0.18
CA LYS A 178 8.68 -12.31 -0.67
C LYS A 178 8.00 -11.28 -1.56
N CYS A 179 7.03 -10.57 -0.98
CA CYS A 179 6.24 -9.54 -1.64
C CYS A 179 5.86 -8.52 -0.57
N ASP A 180 6.28 -7.27 -0.68
CA ASP A 180 5.99 -6.28 0.36
C ASP A 180 4.50 -5.95 0.38
N LEU A 181 3.93 -5.92 1.58
CA LEU A 181 2.56 -5.57 1.83
C LEU A 181 2.52 -4.34 2.73
N VAL A 182 2.08 -3.21 2.17
CA VAL A 182 2.21 -1.90 2.80
C VAL A 182 0.84 -1.24 2.97
N ILE A 183 0.63 -0.55 4.08
CA ILE A 183 -0.55 0.26 4.35
C ILE A 183 -0.11 1.67 4.73
N VAL A 184 -0.66 2.66 4.05
CA VAL A 184 -0.37 4.08 4.26
C VAL A 184 -1.66 4.84 4.45
N THR A 185 -1.80 5.53 5.56
CA THR A 185 -2.90 6.47 5.81
C THR A 185 -2.35 7.89 5.77
N VAL A 186 -3.06 8.78 5.09
CA VAL A 186 -2.72 10.20 4.98
C VAL A 186 -3.94 11.07 5.20
N LYS A 187 -3.70 12.29 5.67
CA LYS A 187 -4.78 13.27 5.86
C LYS A 187 -5.22 13.87 4.53
N ASP A 188 -4.29 14.17 3.63
CA ASP A 188 -4.53 14.83 2.34
C ASP A 188 -3.53 14.32 1.29
N LEU A 189 -3.94 14.32 0.01
CA LEU A 189 -3.13 13.91 -1.13
C LEU A 189 -2.37 15.08 -1.78
N GLY A 190 -2.57 16.31 -1.29
CA GLY A 190 -1.87 17.49 -1.79
C GLY A 190 -2.19 17.82 -3.26
N GLY A 191 -3.40 17.47 -3.71
CA GLY A 191 -3.87 17.71 -5.08
C GLY A 191 -3.46 16.64 -6.10
N LYS A 192 -2.77 15.57 -5.68
CA LYS A 192 -2.55 14.38 -6.52
C LYS A 192 -3.78 13.47 -6.54
N THR A 193 -3.91 12.67 -7.59
CA THR A 193 -4.87 11.56 -7.59
C THR A 193 -4.40 10.47 -6.61
N PRO A 194 -5.32 9.68 -6.02
CA PRO A 194 -4.95 8.58 -5.13
C PRO A 194 -3.98 7.58 -5.77
N GLU A 195 -4.20 7.27 -7.05
CA GLU A 195 -3.32 6.41 -7.86
C GLU A 195 -1.90 6.96 -7.96
N ALA A 196 -1.76 8.20 -8.46
CA ALA A 196 -0.45 8.81 -8.64
C ALA A 196 0.29 8.99 -7.31
N PHE A 197 -0.43 9.29 -6.22
CA PHE A 197 0.16 9.37 -4.89
C PHE A 197 0.66 7.99 -4.43
N ALA A 198 -0.16 6.95 -4.56
CA ALA A 198 0.20 5.60 -4.13
C ALA A 198 1.42 5.06 -4.90
N ASP A 199 1.45 5.24 -6.22
CA ASP A 199 2.57 4.82 -7.08
C ASP A 199 3.86 5.55 -6.72
N ASP A 200 3.81 6.88 -6.64
CA ASP A 200 4.96 7.70 -6.24
C ASP A 200 5.44 7.33 -4.83
N TYR A 201 4.51 7.12 -3.89
CA TYR A 201 4.86 6.73 -2.52
C TYR A 201 5.54 5.36 -2.50
N PHE A 202 5.04 4.39 -3.29
CA PHE A 202 5.65 3.07 -3.40
C PHE A 202 7.08 3.16 -3.92
N ASP A 203 7.28 3.88 -5.03
CA ASP A 203 8.54 3.96 -5.75
C ASP A 203 9.60 4.77 -4.99
N TYR A 204 9.27 5.99 -4.55
CA TYR A 204 10.23 6.90 -3.91
C TYR A 204 10.57 6.51 -2.47
N ASN A 205 9.79 5.61 -1.85
CA ASN A 205 10.16 5.00 -0.57
C ASN A 205 10.87 3.65 -0.73
N GLY A 206 11.04 3.14 -1.96
CA GLY A 206 11.83 1.95 -2.22
C GLY A 206 11.16 0.64 -1.76
N TYR A 207 9.83 0.60 -1.77
CA TYR A 207 9.09 -0.62 -1.46
C TYR A 207 9.21 -1.66 -2.58
N GLY A 208 9.03 -2.93 -2.23
CA GLY A 208 9.02 -4.05 -3.15
C GLY A 208 10.19 -5.00 -2.92
N GLN A 209 9.93 -6.30 -3.09
CA GLN A 209 10.90 -7.37 -2.87
C GLN A 209 11.44 -7.93 -4.17
N GLY A 210 12.75 -8.22 -4.19
CA GLY A 210 13.44 -8.80 -5.35
C GLY A 210 13.68 -7.80 -6.50
N GLU A 211 14.20 -8.31 -7.62
CA GLU A 211 14.55 -7.47 -8.79
C GLU A 211 13.31 -6.87 -9.48
N ASP A 212 12.17 -7.55 -9.39
CA ASP A 212 10.89 -7.09 -9.94
C ASP A 212 10.14 -6.15 -8.98
N TYR A 213 10.70 -5.88 -7.79
CA TYR A 213 10.09 -5.06 -6.74
C TYR A 213 8.66 -5.49 -6.42
N SER A 214 8.46 -6.78 -6.19
CA SER A 214 7.14 -7.34 -5.94
C SER A 214 6.54 -6.76 -4.66
N GLY A 215 5.41 -6.06 -4.79
CA GLY A 215 4.71 -5.49 -3.65
C GLY A 215 3.32 -4.95 -3.94
N LEU A 216 2.61 -4.65 -2.86
CA LEU A 216 1.25 -4.15 -2.81
C LEU A 216 1.18 -3.05 -1.76
N LEU A 217 0.63 -1.89 -2.10
CA LEU A 217 0.39 -0.80 -1.14
C LEU A 217 -1.07 -0.37 -1.17
N LEU A 218 -1.71 -0.38 0.00
CA LEU A 218 -3.02 0.22 0.23
C LEU A 218 -2.85 1.63 0.81
N LEU A 219 -3.26 2.62 0.03
CA LEU A 219 -3.35 4.02 0.42
C LEU A 219 -4.77 4.35 0.90
N LEU A 220 -4.87 5.07 2.01
CA LEU A 220 -6.10 5.65 2.54
C LEU A 220 -5.95 7.16 2.75
N SER A 221 -6.82 7.97 2.15
CA SER A 221 -6.85 9.43 2.29
C SER A 221 -8.13 9.89 2.98
N MET A 222 -7.98 10.58 4.11
CA MET A 222 -9.11 10.97 4.95
C MET A 222 -9.89 12.20 4.45
N LYS A 223 -9.22 13.18 3.82
CA LYS A 223 -9.88 14.42 3.38
C LYS A 223 -10.96 14.17 2.32
N GLU A 224 -10.63 13.38 1.32
CA GLU A 224 -11.50 13.10 0.17
C GLU A 224 -12.16 11.72 0.27
N ARG A 225 -11.87 10.97 1.36
CA ARG A 225 -12.29 9.57 1.59
C ARG A 225 -11.98 8.68 0.40
N ASP A 226 -10.74 8.78 -0.09
CA ASP A 226 -10.22 7.95 -1.18
C ASP A 226 -9.43 6.78 -0.63
N TRP A 227 -9.50 5.66 -1.33
CA TRP A 227 -8.58 4.55 -1.16
C TRP A 227 -8.01 4.15 -2.52
N HIS A 228 -6.78 3.66 -2.52
CA HIS A 228 -6.17 3.11 -3.72
C HIS A 228 -5.21 1.98 -3.37
N ILE A 229 -5.19 0.95 -4.18
CA ILE A 229 -4.25 -0.16 -4.11
C ILE A 229 -3.35 -0.07 -5.33
N THR A 230 -2.04 0.07 -5.12
CA THR A 230 -1.04 -0.07 -6.18
C THR A 230 -0.33 -1.42 -6.06
N THR A 231 -0.07 -2.06 -7.20
CA THR A 231 0.58 -3.36 -7.35
C THR A 231 1.80 -3.24 -8.24
N THR A 232 2.88 -3.91 -7.87
CA THR A 232 4.14 -3.94 -8.63
C THR A 232 4.72 -5.35 -8.73
N GLY A 233 5.52 -5.60 -9.78
CA GLY A 233 6.21 -6.88 -9.97
C GLY A 233 5.25 -8.08 -10.00
N TYR A 234 5.55 -9.11 -9.21
CA TYR A 234 4.73 -10.31 -9.11
C TYR A 234 3.30 -10.02 -8.63
N ALA A 235 3.10 -8.97 -7.82
CA ALA A 235 1.79 -8.62 -7.29
C ALA A 235 0.80 -8.29 -8.42
N ILE A 236 1.24 -7.66 -9.51
CA ILE A 236 0.38 -7.39 -10.69
C ILE A 236 -0.24 -8.69 -11.19
N ARG A 237 0.51 -9.80 -11.21
CA ARG A 237 0.01 -11.11 -11.67
C ARG A 237 -0.84 -11.82 -10.62
N ALA A 238 -0.51 -11.65 -9.33
CA ALA A 238 -1.23 -12.30 -8.24
C ALA A 238 -2.58 -11.64 -7.93
N PHE A 239 -2.67 -10.33 -8.13
CA PHE A 239 -3.82 -9.48 -7.85
C PHE A 239 -4.42 -8.97 -9.16
N THR A 240 -5.28 -9.77 -9.79
CA THR A 240 -6.01 -9.33 -10.99
C THR A 240 -7.04 -8.26 -10.68
N ASP A 241 -7.52 -7.55 -11.71
CA ASP A 241 -8.54 -6.51 -11.54
C ASP A 241 -9.78 -7.05 -10.81
N ALA A 242 -10.25 -8.25 -11.19
CA ALA A 242 -11.38 -8.92 -10.54
C ALA A 242 -11.05 -9.37 -9.11
N GLY A 243 -9.78 -9.71 -8.86
CA GLY A 243 -9.29 -10.05 -7.53
C GLY A 243 -9.27 -8.85 -6.58
N LEU A 244 -8.78 -7.70 -7.07
CA LEU A 244 -8.76 -6.45 -6.32
C LEU A 244 -10.18 -5.94 -6.03
N GLU A 245 -11.10 -6.05 -7.00
CA GLU A 245 -12.52 -5.76 -6.81
C GLU A 245 -13.11 -6.60 -5.66
N TYR A 246 -12.92 -7.93 -5.71
CA TYR A 246 -13.36 -8.84 -4.66
C TYR A 246 -12.77 -8.50 -3.27
N MET A 247 -11.50 -8.09 -3.22
CA MET A 247 -10.88 -7.67 -1.97
C MET A 247 -11.52 -6.37 -1.46
N SER A 248 -11.73 -5.39 -2.34
CA SER A 248 -12.30 -4.09 -2.00
C SER A 248 -13.71 -4.19 -1.43
N ASP A 249 -14.55 -5.07 -1.97
CA ASP A 249 -15.90 -5.33 -1.46
C ASP A 249 -15.93 -5.81 0.00
N ARG A 250 -14.81 -6.31 0.53
CA ARG A 250 -14.69 -6.82 1.90
C ARG A 250 -14.16 -5.80 2.90
N PHE A 251 -13.19 -4.98 2.51
CA PHE A 251 -12.58 -4.00 3.43
C PHE A 251 -13.20 -2.61 3.30
N VAL A 252 -13.69 -2.20 2.13
CA VAL A 252 -14.28 -0.86 1.92
C VAL A 252 -15.48 -0.59 2.84
N PRO A 253 -16.44 -1.52 3.03
CA PRO A 253 -17.54 -1.27 3.97
C PRO A 253 -17.07 -1.03 5.41
N LYS A 254 -15.99 -1.69 5.83
CA LYS A 254 -15.38 -1.50 7.16
C LYS A 254 -14.73 -0.11 7.28
N LEU A 255 -14.06 0.35 6.22
CA LEU A 255 -13.54 1.72 6.13
C LEU A 255 -14.69 2.75 6.25
N SER A 256 -15.82 2.50 5.57
CA SER A 256 -17.01 3.36 5.64
C SER A 256 -17.58 3.45 7.06
N ASN A 257 -17.55 2.35 7.82
CA ASN A 257 -18.02 2.28 9.20
C ASN A 257 -17.03 2.84 10.23
N GLY A 258 -15.82 3.24 9.82
CA GLY A 258 -14.75 3.65 10.73
C GLY A 258 -14.05 2.51 11.46
N GLU A 259 -14.22 1.27 10.99
CA GLU A 259 -13.60 0.06 11.53
C GLU A 259 -12.23 -0.18 10.84
N TYR A 260 -11.29 0.76 11.01
CA TYR A 260 -10.04 0.81 10.26
C TYR A 260 -9.11 -0.40 10.49
N GLU A 261 -8.87 -0.78 11.74
CA GLU A 261 -8.06 -1.97 12.07
C GLU A 261 -8.63 -3.20 11.36
N GLN A 262 -9.94 -3.42 11.48
CA GLN A 262 -10.58 -4.58 10.87
C GLN A 262 -10.54 -4.56 9.34
N ALA A 263 -10.54 -3.37 8.73
CA ALA A 263 -10.38 -3.21 7.30
C ALA A 263 -8.96 -3.60 6.87
N PHE A 264 -7.94 -3.06 7.55
CA PHE A 264 -6.53 -3.32 7.26
C PHE A 264 -6.13 -4.76 7.53
N SER A 265 -6.58 -5.35 8.65
CA SER A 265 -6.40 -6.76 8.97
C SER A 265 -7.03 -7.67 7.91
N SER A 266 -8.22 -7.31 7.41
CA SER A 266 -8.91 -8.06 6.34
C SER A 266 -8.17 -7.95 5.01
N PHE A 267 -7.66 -6.77 4.67
CA PHE A 267 -6.82 -6.57 3.51
C PHE A 267 -5.54 -7.42 3.58
N ALA A 268 -4.88 -7.47 4.74
CA ALA A 268 -3.66 -8.25 4.91
C ALA A 268 -3.90 -9.76 4.77
N GLU A 269 -4.96 -10.29 5.38
CA GLU A 269 -5.32 -11.71 5.26
C GLU A 269 -5.72 -12.11 3.84
N LEU A 270 -6.46 -11.25 3.15
CA LEU A 270 -6.84 -11.49 1.76
C LEU A 270 -5.59 -11.46 0.88
N SER A 271 -4.67 -10.53 1.12
CA SER A 271 -3.40 -10.44 0.38
C SER A 271 -2.58 -11.72 0.51
N ASP A 272 -2.44 -12.25 1.73
CA ASP A 272 -1.73 -13.50 1.98
C ASP A 272 -2.39 -14.70 1.27
N LYS A 273 -3.72 -14.79 1.31
CA LYS A 273 -4.48 -15.84 0.60
C LYS A 273 -4.30 -15.76 -0.92
N PHE A 274 -4.35 -14.56 -1.48
CA PHE A 274 -4.20 -14.32 -2.91
C PHE A 274 -2.78 -14.64 -3.39
N LEU A 275 -1.76 -14.21 -2.64
CA LEU A 275 -0.37 -14.55 -2.91
C LEU A 275 -0.12 -16.05 -2.83
N THR A 276 -0.67 -16.72 -1.82
CA THR A 276 -0.57 -18.18 -1.67
C THR A 276 -1.23 -18.90 -2.84
N GLN A 277 -2.46 -18.52 -3.19
CA GLN A 277 -3.20 -19.09 -4.31
C GLN A 277 -2.46 -18.90 -5.64
N ALA A 278 -1.94 -17.70 -5.89
CA ALA A 278 -1.20 -17.40 -7.13
C ALA A 278 0.09 -18.21 -7.26
N LYS A 279 0.69 -18.65 -6.14
CA LYS A 279 1.88 -19.52 -6.12
C LYS A 279 1.56 -21.00 -6.27
N THR A 280 0.43 -21.45 -5.73
CA THR A 280 0.06 -22.88 -5.72
C THR A 280 -0.74 -23.29 -6.95
N ASP A 281 -1.52 -22.38 -7.53
CA ASP A 281 -2.36 -22.60 -8.71
C ASP A 281 -2.50 -21.30 -9.52
N LYS A 282 -3.61 -21.11 -10.24
CA LYS A 282 -3.87 -19.88 -10.98
C LYS A 282 -4.29 -18.75 -10.04
N PRO A 283 -3.82 -17.51 -10.30
CA PRO A 283 -4.30 -16.32 -9.61
C PRO A 283 -5.82 -16.23 -9.64
N TYR A 284 -6.38 -15.63 -8.59
CA TYR A 284 -7.80 -15.33 -8.56
C TYR A 284 -8.12 -14.32 -9.66
N ASP A 285 -9.03 -14.70 -10.55
CA ASP A 285 -9.45 -13.94 -11.72
C ASP A 285 -10.87 -14.35 -12.10
N LYS A 286 -11.45 -13.70 -13.12
CA LYS A 286 -12.79 -13.97 -13.64
C LYS A 286 -12.98 -15.47 -13.88
N GLY A 287 -13.82 -16.09 -13.06
CA GLY A 287 -14.17 -17.52 -13.12
C GLY A 287 -13.49 -18.43 -12.09
N ASN A 288 -12.51 -17.93 -11.32
CA ASN A 288 -11.85 -18.67 -10.23
C ASN A 288 -11.94 -17.96 -8.87
N LEU A 289 -12.70 -16.87 -8.74
CA LEU A 289 -12.86 -16.15 -7.48
C LEU A 289 -13.42 -17.05 -6.35
N PRO A 290 -13.04 -16.80 -5.09
CA PRO A 290 -13.65 -17.47 -3.94
C PRO A 290 -15.18 -17.30 -3.99
N LYS A 291 -15.92 -18.42 -4.01
CA LYS A 291 -17.38 -18.38 -4.09
C LYS A 291 -17.95 -17.82 -2.80
N GLU A 292 -18.75 -16.76 -2.92
CA GLU A 292 -19.49 -16.22 -1.79
C GLU A 292 -20.61 -17.17 -1.38
N PRO A 293 -20.92 -17.30 -0.07
CA PRO A 293 -22.20 -17.85 0.34
C PRO A 293 -23.31 -16.95 -0.23
N LEU A 294 -24.34 -17.54 -0.84
CA LEU A 294 -25.46 -16.81 -1.44
C LEU A 294 -26.01 -15.77 -0.44
N SER A 295 -26.16 -14.53 -0.91
CA SER A 295 -26.72 -13.44 -0.09
C SER A 295 -28.02 -13.90 0.56
N TRP A 296 -28.15 -13.67 1.87
CA TRP A 296 -29.32 -14.05 2.67
C TRP A 296 -30.63 -13.52 2.09
N ILE A 297 -30.60 -12.46 1.27
CA ILE A 297 -31.73 -11.88 0.54
C ILE A 297 -32.37 -12.88 -0.45
N TRP A 298 -31.62 -13.84 -0.99
CA TRP A 298 -32.16 -14.87 -1.87
C TRP A 298 -33.09 -15.86 -1.14
N VAL A 299 -32.94 -16.01 0.18
CA VAL A 299 -33.80 -16.88 0.99
C VAL A 299 -35.24 -16.38 1.05
N PRO A 300 -35.56 -15.13 1.47
CA PRO A 300 -36.93 -14.62 1.45
C PRO A 300 -37.45 -14.41 0.02
N LEU A 301 -36.59 -14.07 -0.95
CA LEU A 301 -37.01 -13.91 -2.34
C LEU A 301 -37.50 -15.23 -2.95
N SER A 302 -36.74 -16.32 -2.76
CA SER A 302 -37.15 -17.65 -3.22
C SER A 302 -38.40 -18.16 -2.52
N LEU A 303 -38.53 -17.89 -1.20
CA LEU A 303 -39.74 -18.20 -0.44
C LEU A 303 -40.97 -17.43 -0.95
N GLY A 304 -40.80 -16.14 -1.27
CA GLY A 304 -41.86 -15.29 -1.82
C GLY A 304 -42.35 -15.76 -3.18
N VAL A 305 -41.44 -16.11 -4.10
CA VAL A 305 -41.80 -16.69 -5.41
C VAL A 305 -42.54 -18.02 -5.23
N GLY A 306 -42.08 -18.87 -4.30
CA GLY A 306 -42.78 -20.10 -3.92
C GLY A 306 -44.21 -19.85 -3.44
N LEU A 307 -44.41 -18.86 -2.56
CA LEU A 307 -45.73 -18.48 -2.07
C LEU A 307 -46.66 -17.95 -3.17
N VAL A 308 -46.15 -17.11 -4.08
CA VAL A 308 -46.94 -16.57 -5.19
C VAL A 308 -47.37 -17.68 -6.15
N THR A 309 -46.46 -18.57 -6.52
CA THR A 309 -46.79 -19.71 -7.40
C THR A 309 -47.79 -20.66 -6.76
N ALA A 310 -47.63 -20.96 -5.46
CA ALA A 310 -48.61 -21.76 -4.70
C ALA A 310 -49.97 -21.07 -4.63
N PHE A 311 -50.01 -19.76 -4.35
CA PHE A 311 -51.24 -18.98 -4.28
C PHE A 311 -52.01 -19.00 -5.60
N VAL A 312 -51.32 -18.80 -6.74
CA VAL A 312 -51.95 -18.85 -8.07
C VAL A 312 -52.59 -20.21 -8.35
N VAL A 313 -51.89 -21.31 -8.03
CA VAL A 313 -52.41 -22.67 -8.22
C VAL A 313 -53.63 -22.92 -7.33
N VAL A 314 -53.54 -22.58 -6.04
CA VAL A 314 -54.63 -22.78 -5.08
C VAL A 314 -55.85 -21.91 -5.44
N SER A 315 -55.66 -20.66 -5.85
CA SER A 315 -56.73 -19.78 -6.32
C SER A 315 -57.41 -20.32 -7.59
N SER A 316 -56.63 -20.89 -8.53
CA SER A 316 -57.19 -21.55 -9.71
C SER A 316 -58.02 -22.78 -9.34
N MET A 317 -57.57 -23.58 -8.37
CA MET A 317 -58.32 -24.75 -7.88
C MET A 317 -59.59 -24.31 -7.14
N ALA A 318 -59.49 -23.28 -6.29
CA ALA A 318 -60.63 -22.73 -5.57
C ALA A 318 -61.70 -22.16 -6.52
N GLY A 319 -61.30 -21.50 -7.62
CA GLY A 319 -62.22 -21.00 -8.64
C GLY A 319 -62.95 -22.10 -9.43
N GLN A 320 -62.44 -23.34 -9.43
CA GLN A 320 -63.10 -24.48 -10.04
C GLN A 320 -64.11 -25.18 -9.10
N LEU A 321 -64.14 -24.81 -7.81
CA LEU A 321 -65.12 -25.34 -6.87
C LEU A 321 -66.46 -24.61 -7.10
N LYS A 322 -67.33 -25.25 -7.86
CA LYS A 322 -68.70 -24.79 -8.13
C LYS A 322 -69.53 -24.98 -6.87
N SER A 323 -69.70 -23.93 -6.07
CA SER A 323 -70.68 -23.93 -4.98
C SER A 323 -72.08 -24.01 -5.57
N VAL A 324 -72.85 -25.02 -5.17
CA VAL A 324 -74.24 -25.20 -5.59
C VAL A 324 -75.08 -24.07 -4.97
N GLU A 325 -75.45 -23.08 -5.78
CA GLU A 325 -76.53 -22.14 -5.44
C GLU A 325 -77.88 -22.78 -5.78
N PRO A 326 -78.94 -22.56 -4.98
CA PRO A 326 -80.29 -22.95 -5.34
C PRO A 326 -80.76 -22.14 -6.55
N ASP A 327 -81.12 -22.86 -7.62
CA ASP A 327 -81.62 -22.29 -8.87
C ASP A 327 -83.04 -21.74 -8.68
N VAL A 328 -83.24 -20.45 -8.95
CA VAL A 328 -84.52 -19.74 -8.82
C VAL A 328 -85.13 -19.42 -10.20
N ALA A 329 -84.54 -19.91 -11.30
CA ALA A 329 -84.97 -19.58 -12.65
C ALA A 329 -85.80 -20.71 -13.30
N ALA A 330 -87.00 -20.37 -13.76
CA ALA A 330 -87.94 -21.26 -14.46
C ALA A 330 -87.59 -21.48 -15.95
N THR A 331 -86.32 -21.62 -16.29
CA THR A 331 -85.86 -21.87 -17.67
C THR A 331 -86.08 -23.31 -18.16
N ASN A 332 -86.58 -24.20 -17.29
CA ASN A 332 -87.04 -25.55 -17.65
C ASN A 332 -88.36 -25.59 -18.46
N TYR A 333 -88.89 -24.45 -18.91
CA TYR A 333 -90.06 -24.39 -19.82
C TYR A 333 -89.69 -24.09 -21.28
N ILE A 334 -88.40 -24.11 -21.64
CA ILE A 334 -87.99 -24.00 -23.04
C ILE A 334 -87.94 -25.41 -23.63
N VAL A 335 -88.80 -25.66 -24.62
CA VAL A 335 -88.87 -26.92 -25.36
C VAL A 335 -87.67 -27.01 -26.30
N GLU A 336 -86.90 -28.09 -26.13
CA GLU A 336 -85.81 -28.49 -27.02
C GLU A 336 -86.26 -28.48 -28.50
N ASN A 337 -85.38 -28.04 -29.41
CA ASN A 337 -85.57 -27.95 -30.87
C ASN A 337 -86.43 -26.79 -31.45
N SER A 338 -86.73 -25.73 -30.72
CA SER A 338 -87.45 -24.57 -31.30
C SER A 338 -86.56 -23.48 -31.92
N LEU A 339 -85.24 -23.60 -31.87
CA LEU A 339 -84.29 -22.62 -32.42
C LEU A 339 -83.33 -23.31 -33.39
N THR A 340 -83.60 -23.17 -34.68
CA THR A 340 -82.79 -23.70 -35.78
C THR A 340 -81.77 -22.66 -36.20
N VAL A 341 -80.53 -22.79 -35.71
CA VAL A 341 -79.38 -22.02 -36.21
C VAL A 341 -78.80 -22.78 -37.40
N THR A 342 -79.15 -22.33 -38.60
CA THR A 342 -78.88 -23.05 -39.87
C THR A 342 -77.48 -22.85 -40.44
N GLN A 343 -76.59 -22.12 -39.78
CA GLN A 343 -75.16 -22.08 -40.13
C GLN A 343 -74.33 -21.50 -38.98
N ALA A 344 -73.41 -22.30 -38.46
CA ALA A 344 -72.29 -21.84 -37.65
C ALA A 344 -71.04 -22.53 -38.18
N GLU A 345 -70.17 -21.76 -38.83
CA GLU A 345 -68.90 -22.21 -39.41
C GLU A 345 -67.77 -21.60 -38.56
N GLU A 346 -66.98 -22.43 -37.86
CA GLU A 346 -65.77 -21.99 -37.18
C GLU A 346 -64.55 -22.58 -37.89
N LYS A 347 -63.77 -21.72 -38.55
CA LYS A 347 -62.49 -22.07 -39.19
C LYS A 347 -61.33 -21.59 -38.33
N PHE A 348 -60.70 -22.52 -37.62
CA PHE A 348 -59.40 -22.33 -36.98
C PHE A 348 -58.30 -22.45 -38.04
N LEU A 349 -57.68 -21.34 -38.44
CA LEU A 349 -56.74 -21.36 -39.57
C LEU A 349 -55.26 -21.19 -39.20
N TYR A 350 -54.87 -20.50 -38.12
CA TYR A 350 -53.44 -20.35 -37.80
C TYR A 350 -53.15 -20.23 -36.31
N LYS A 351 -52.07 -20.89 -35.89
CA LYS A 351 -51.39 -20.71 -34.60
C LYS A 351 -49.96 -20.26 -34.90
N THR A 352 -49.64 -19.01 -34.64
CA THR A 352 -48.27 -18.50 -34.76
C THR A 352 -47.56 -18.71 -33.42
N ILE A 353 -46.46 -19.45 -33.43
CA ILE A 353 -45.53 -19.57 -32.30
C ILE A 353 -44.22 -18.96 -32.75
N ASP A 354 -43.90 -17.76 -32.26
CA ASP A 354 -42.57 -17.19 -32.42
C ASP A 354 -41.71 -17.60 -31.22
N LYS A 355 -40.65 -18.38 -31.48
CA LYS A 355 -39.53 -18.57 -30.55
C LYS A 355 -38.34 -17.77 -31.07
N VAL A 356 -38.09 -16.62 -30.45
CA VAL A 356 -36.85 -15.89 -30.63
C VAL A 356 -35.88 -16.35 -29.54
N ALA A 357 -34.78 -16.99 -29.94
CA ALA A 357 -33.66 -17.23 -29.05
C ALA A 357 -33.02 -15.87 -28.70
N ARG A 358 -32.95 -15.54 -27.41
CA ARG A 358 -32.18 -14.38 -26.94
C ARG A 358 -30.71 -14.59 -27.32
N PRO A 359 -30.04 -13.60 -27.94
CA PRO A 359 -28.60 -13.64 -28.09
C PRO A 359 -27.99 -13.77 -26.69
N LYS A 360 -27.18 -14.80 -26.47
CA LYS A 360 -26.25 -14.80 -25.36
C LYS A 360 -25.14 -13.84 -25.76
N GLU A 361 -25.08 -12.71 -25.07
CA GLU A 361 -23.86 -11.91 -24.99
C GLU A 361 -22.74 -12.82 -24.49
N SER A 362 -21.88 -13.28 -25.40
CA SER A 362 -20.57 -13.79 -25.03
C SER A 362 -19.66 -12.58 -24.94
N LYS A 363 -19.77 -11.84 -23.83
CA LYS A 363 -18.68 -10.97 -23.42
C LYS A 363 -17.54 -11.91 -23.01
N SER A 364 -16.66 -12.22 -23.95
CA SER A 364 -15.33 -12.71 -23.62
C SER A 364 -14.61 -11.58 -22.89
N SER A 365 -14.85 -11.46 -21.58
CA SER A 365 -13.99 -10.66 -20.74
C SER A 365 -12.67 -11.42 -20.64
N SER A 366 -11.65 -10.97 -21.36
CA SER A 366 -10.29 -11.37 -21.03
C SER A 366 -10.07 -11.00 -19.56
N GLY A 367 -9.87 -12.02 -18.73
CA GLY A 367 -9.36 -11.84 -17.37
C GLY A 367 -7.90 -11.38 -17.41
N GLY A 368 -7.43 -10.79 -16.32
CA GLY A 368 -6.09 -10.24 -16.21
C GLY A 368 -6.04 -8.96 -15.37
N SER A 369 -4.86 -8.36 -15.37
CA SER A 369 -4.57 -7.13 -14.64
C SER A 369 -4.29 -6.01 -15.62
N SER A 370 -4.92 -4.87 -15.40
CA SER A 370 -4.59 -3.63 -16.09
C SER A 370 -3.29 -3.05 -15.52
N THR A 371 -2.50 -2.38 -16.38
CA THR A 371 -1.23 -1.78 -15.98
C THR A 371 -1.05 -0.39 -16.59
N HIS A 372 -0.37 0.49 -15.87
CA HIS A 372 0.05 1.82 -16.29
C HIS A 372 1.51 2.09 -15.86
N THR A 373 2.03 3.26 -16.20
CA THR A 373 3.41 3.65 -15.90
C THR A 373 3.42 4.86 -14.97
N SER A 374 4.17 4.77 -13.87
CA SER A 374 4.30 5.84 -12.88
C SER A 374 5.30 6.92 -13.32
N SER A 375 5.41 8.00 -12.54
CA SER A 375 6.32 9.12 -12.81
C SER A 375 7.81 8.69 -12.80
N SER A 376 8.13 7.63 -12.06
CA SER A 376 9.47 7.05 -11.97
C SER A 376 9.84 6.18 -13.20
N GLY A 377 8.86 5.89 -14.08
CA GLY A 377 9.01 5.01 -15.23
C GLY A 377 8.74 3.52 -14.92
N ARG A 378 8.23 3.20 -13.74
CA ARG A 378 7.93 1.82 -13.31
C ARG A 378 6.52 1.41 -13.72
N THR A 379 6.30 0.10 -13.90
CA THR A 379 4.98 -0.45 -14.24
C THR A 379 4.20 -0.79 -12.98
N HIS A 380 3.00 -0.23 -12.90
CA HIS A 380 2.06 -0.46 -11.81
C HIS A 380 0.78 -1.05 -12.38
N GLY A 381 0.08 -1.85 -11.59
CA GLY A 381 -1.36 -2.07 -11.73
C GLY A 381 -2.06 -1.57 -10.48
N GLY A 382 -3.38 -1.68 -10.40
CA GLY A 382 -4.07 -1.25 -9.20
C GLY A 382 -5.56 -1.12 -9.35
N ALA A 383 -6.20 -0.77 -8.24
CA ALA A 383 -7.61 -0.44 -8.18
C ALA A 383 -7.83 0.59 -7.07
N GLY A 384 -8.77 1.50 -7.25
CA GLY A 384 -9.10 2.50 -6.23
C GLY A 384 -10.53 2.99 -6.32
N GLY A 385 -10.95 3.71 -5.29
CA GLY A 385 -12.30 4.21 -5.17
C GLY A 385 -12.50 5.08 -3.94
N LYS A 386 -13.78 5.31 -3.61
CA LYS A 386 -14.23 6.07 -2.44
C LYS A 386 -14.77 5.13 -1.36
N PHE A 387 -14.82 5.60 -0.12
CA PHE A 387 -15.40 4.88 1.03
C PHE A 387 -16.16 5.79 1.99
#